data_AF-A0A370IAY9-F1
#
_entry.id   AF-A0A370IAY9-F1
#
_cell.length_a   1.000
_cell.length_b   1.000
_cell.length_c   1.000
_cell.angle_alpha   90.00
_cell.angle_beta   90.00
_cell.angle_gamma   90.00
#
_symmetry.space_group_name_H-M   'P 1'
#
loop_
_entity.id
_entity.type
_entity.pdbx_description
1 polymer ?
#
loop_
_entity_poly.entity_id
_entity_poly.type
_entity_poly.pdbx_seq_one_letter_code
_entity_poly.pdbx_strand_id
1 'polypeptide(L)'
;MDIPTAFTVQDLTTTGHASELLARYLTMLTDDAVIELHGLPADLPTRLTGRAEIETAVARLADLDLRVTELAAAEPLLDPATWLVFARGELISRSTGAHHRQGYVFALRLRGNLISHCACYRDPLADAPADATRRRGLLAPLGGIGLRRRRRGQAPTDRL
;
A
#
# COMPACT_ATOMS: atom_id res chain seq x y z
N MET A 1 23.20 16.45 8.16
CA MET A 1 22.46 16.51 6.88
C MET A 1 21.10 15.92 7.21
N ASP A 2 20.18 16.80 7.58
CA ASP A 2 18.87 16.42 8.13
C ASP A 2 17.97 15.92 6.99
N ILE A 3 17.43 14.72 7.18
CA ILE A 3 16.46 14.12 6.27
C ILE A 3 15.14 14.90 6.47
N PRO A 4 14.57 15.54 5.43
CA PRO A 4 13.39 16.36 5.61
C PRO A 4 12.16 15.49 5.91
N THR A 5 11.67 15.64 7.13
CA THR A 5 10.49 15.04 7.77
C THR A 5 9.17 15.49 7.13
N ALA A 6 8.76 14.94 5.98
CA ALA A 6 7.44 15.26 5.40
C ALA A 6 6.66 14.07 4.84
N PHE A 7 7.26 12.89 4.68
CA PHE A 7 6.53 11.66 4.41
C PHE A 7 6.64 10.78 5.64
N THR A 8 5.69 10.92 6.56
CA THR A 8 5.54 9.93 7.63
C THR A 8 4.60 8.88 7.08
N VAL A 9 4.98 7.62 7.13
CA VAL A 9 4.10 6.50 6.76
C VAL A 9 2.74 6.55 7.51
N GLN A 10 2.69 7.23 8.65
CA GLN A 10 1.47 7.55 9.41
C GLN A 10 0.47 8.45 8.66
N ASP A 11 0.89 9.19 7.63
CA ASP A 11 0.00 10.02 6.81
C ASP A 11 -0.97 9.17 5.95
N LEU A 12 -0.63 7.90 5.72
CA LEU A 12 -1.46 6.93 4.98
C LEU A 12 -2.61 6.35 5.81
N THR A 13 -2.66 6.56 7.13
CA THR A 13 -3.71 6.01 8.01
C THR A 13 -4.86 6.97 8.28
N THR A 14 -5.01 8.03 7.47
CA THR A 14 -6.06 9.03 7.71
C THR A 14 -7.44 8.48 7.32
N THR A 15 -8.42 8.62 8.22
CA THR A 15 -9.85 8.44 7.93
C THR A 15 -10.43 9.78 7.46
N GLY A 16 -11.06 9.83 6.29
CA GLY A 16 -11.62 11.07 5.72
C GLY A 16 -12.53 10.77 4.52
N HIS A 17 -13.23 11.77 4.00
CA HIS A 17 -14.02 11.57 2.78
C HIS A 17 -13.09 11.23 1.61
N ALA A 18 -13.54 10.33 0.74
CA ALA A 18 -12.74 9.83 -0.38
C ALA A 18 -12.09 10.97 -1.19
N SER A 19 -12.80 12.09 -1.41
CA SER A 19 -12.29 13.28 -2.09
C SER A 19 -11.13 13.97 -1.38
N GLU A 20 -11.13 14.02 -0.04
CA GLU A 20 -10.08 14.65 0.76
C GLU A 20 -8.82 13.78 0.85
N LEU A 21 -9.01 12.47 1.07
CA LEU A 21 -7.90 11.50 1.07
C LEU A 21 -7.19 11.50 -0.28
N LEU A 22 -7.96 11.65 -1.33
CA LEU A 22 -7.50 11.69 -2.70
C LEU A 22 -6.78 12.98 -3.06
N ALA A 23 -7.31 14.13 -2.65
CA ALA A 23 -6.62 15.40 -2.81
C ALA A 23 -5.27 15.38 -2.08
N ARG A 24 -5.22 14.82 -0.87
CA ARG A 24 -3.97 14.62 -0.11
C ARG A 24 -3.03 13.62 -0.80
N TYR A 25 -3.55 12.54 -1.35
CA TYR A 25 -2.73 11.59 -2.12
C TYR A 25 -2.06 12.27 -3.32
N LEU A 26 -2.79 13.11 -4.06
CA LEU A 26 -2.25 13.82 -5.23
C LEU A 26 -1.12 14.80 -4.88
N THR A 27 -1.14 15.42 -3.70
CA THR A 27 -0.05 16.30 -3.24
C THR A 27 1.22 15.53 -2.86
N MET A 28 1.13 14.22 -2.65
CA MET A 28 2.26 13.35 -2.34
C MET A 28 2.97 12.82 -3.59
N LEU A 29 2.43 13.06 -4.78
CA LEU A 29 2.99 12.59 -6.05
C LEU A 29 3.87 13.65 -6.71
N THR A 30 4.94 13.22 -7.41
CA THR A 30 5.61 14.10 -8.39
C THR A 30 4.69 14.35 -9.60
N ASP A 31 4.92 15.44 -10.32
CA ASP A 31 4.12 15.78 -11.51
C ASP A 31 4.22 14.71 -12.60
N ASP A 32 5.36 14.01 -12.66
CA ASP A 32 5.69 12.92 -13.58
C ASP A 32 5.47 11.53 -12.98
N ALA A 33 4.75 11.41 -11.86
CA ALA A 33 4.59 10.15 -11.15
C ALA A 33 3.97 9.06 -12.02
N VAL A 34 4.37 7.82 -11.78
CA VAL A 34 3.78 6.64 -12.43
C VAL A 34 3.06 5.80 -11.38
N ILE A 35 1.84 5.38 -11.71
CA ILE A 35 1.11 4.37 -10.93
C ILE A 35 0.93 3.13 -11.79
N GLU A 36 1.38 1.98 -11.30
CA GLU A 36 1.08 0.66 -11.86
C GLU A 36 0.05 -0.05 -10.99
N LEU A 37 -0.97 -0.61 -11.61
CA LEU A 37 -2.07 -1.31 -10.95
C LEU A 37 -2.06 -2.76 -11.40
N HIS A 38 -1.64 -3.64 -10.49
CA HIS A 38 -1.47 -5.08 -10.74
C HIS A 38 -2.62 -5.87 -10.13
N GLY A 39 -3.11 -6.87 -10.86
CA GLY A 39 -4.26 -7.68 -10.44
C GLY A 39 -5.62 -7.04 -10.77
N LEU A 40 -5.66 -6.10 -11.72
CA LEU A 40 -6.91 -5.59 -12.29
C LEU A 40 -7.41 -6.48 -13.45
N PRO A 41 -8.73 -6.46 -13.72
CA PRO A 41 -9.30 -6.93 -14.98
C PRO A 41 -8.61 -6.33 -16.22
N ALA A 42 -8.56 -7.10 -17.31
CA ALA A 42 -7.81 -6.76 -18.52
C ALA A 42 -8.35 -5.53 -19.29
N ASP A 43 -9.59 -5.12 -19.02
CA ASP A 43 -10.28 -3.97 -19.60
C ASP A 43 -9.98 -2.65 -18.87
N LEU A 44 -9.25 -2.70 -17.75
CA LEU A 44 -8.87 -1.52 -16.97
C LEU A 44 -7.42 -1.11 -17.23
N PRO A 45 -7.10 0.20 -17.13
CA PRO A 45 -5.73 0.68 -17.26
C PRO A 45 -4.88 0.10 -16.12
N THR A 46 -3.78 -0.57 -16.48
CA THR A 46 -2.81 -1.13 -15.53
C THR A 46 -1.65 -0.18 -15.25
N ARG A 47 -1.60 0.96 -15.94
CA ARG A 47 -0.58 1.99 -15.77
C ARG A 47 -1.17 3.37 -16.00
N LEU A 48 -0.83 4.33 -15.15
CA LEU A 48 -1.16 5.75 -15.24
C LEU A 48 0.14 6.56 -15.17
N THR A 49 0.30 7.57 -16.01
CA THR A 49 1.52 8.37 -16.10
C THR A 49 1.22 9.86 -16.02
N GLY A 50 1.83 10.52 -15.04
CA GLY A 50 1.72 11.95 -14.81
C GLY A 50 0.43 12.34 -14.06
N ARG A 51 0.49 13.49 -13.41
CA ARG A 51 -0.56 13.95 -12.50
C ARG A 51 -1.95 14.04 -13.16
N ALA A 52 -2.04 14.55 -14.39
CA ALA A 52 -3.33 14.74 -15.06
C ALA A 52 -4.06 13.41 -15.37
N GLU A 53 -3.32 12.38 -15.78
CA GLU A 53 -3.91 11.06 -16.04
C GLU A 53 -4.35 10.41 -14.72
N ILE A 54 -3.51 10.53 -13.69
CA ILE A 54 -3.80 10.02 -12.35
C ILE A 54 -5.06 10.69 -11.80
N GLU A 55 -5.15 12.02 -11.84
CA GLU A 55 -6.34 12.80 -11.44
C GLU A 55 -7.61 12.34 -12.16
N THR A 56 -7.53 12.13 -13.47
CA THR A 56 -8.66 11.67 -14.28
C THR A 56 -9.12 10.27 -13.87
N ALA A 57 -8.18 9.34 -13.69
CA ALA A 57 -8.50 7.97 -13.27
C ALA A 57 -9.10 7.94 -11.85
N VAL A 58 -8.53 8.76 -10.98
CA VAL A 58 -8.96 8.99 -9.62
C VAL A 58 -10.39 9.56 -9.55
N ALA A 59 -10.73 10.53 -10.41
CA ALA A 59 -12.07 11.13 -10.44
C ALA A 59 -13.15 10.11 -10.80
N ARG A 60 -12.80 9.03 -11.53
CA ARG A 60 -13.72 7.91 -11.82
C ARG A 60 -14.05 7.07 -10.58
N LEU A 61 -13.26 7.18 -9.52
CA LEU A 61 -13.51 6.53 -8.22
C LEU A 61 -14.41 7.38 -7.32
N ALA A 62 -15.00 8.48 -7.82
CA ALA A 62 -15.85 9.38 -7.05
C ALA A 62 -17.18 8.76 -6.59
N ASP A 63 -17.56 7.56 -7.03
CA ASP A 63 -18.68 6.79 -6.42
C ASP A 63 -18.21 5.90 -5.25
N LEU A 64 -16.91 5.70 -5.09
CA LEU A 64 -16.34 4.79 -4.11
C LEU A 64 -16.00 5.55 -2.82
N ASP A 65 -16.29 4.93 -1.68
CA ASP A 65 -15.69 5.26 -0.40
C ASP A 65 -14.47 4.35 -0.18
N LEU A 66 -13.29 4.96 -0.19
CA LEU A 66 -12.00 4.28 -0.06
C LEU A 66 -11.50 4.48 1.37
N ARG A 67 -11.30 3.38 2.09
CA ARG A 67 -10.82 3.43 3.48
C ARG A 67 -9.60 2.57 3.62
N VAL A 68 -8.47 3.16 4.00
CA VAL A 68 -7.34 2.38 4.53
C VAL A 68 -7.68 2.09 5.99
N THR A 69 -7.96 0.82 6.29
CA THR A 69 -8.36 0.40 7.64
C THR A 69 -7.17 0.00 8.49
N GLU A 70 -6.06 -0.39 7.85
CA GLU A 70 -4.85 -0.82 8.55
C GLU A 70 -3.63 -0.58 7.68
N LEU A 71 -2.57 -0.06 8.29
CA LEU A 71 -1.23 -0.10 7.76
C LEU A 71 -0.46 -1.16 8.56
N ALA A 72 -0.22 -2.32 7.94
CA ALA A 72 0.37 -3.47 8.61
C ALA A 72 1.89 -3.33 8.77
N ALA A 73 2.57 -2.82 7.75
CA ALA A 73 4.02 -2.61 7.77
C ALA A 73 4.45 -1.62 6.68
N ALA A 74 5.58 -0.95 6.90
CA ALA A 74 6.29 -0.21 5.88
C ALA A 74 7.80 -0.42 6.07
N GLU A 75 8.45 -0.97 5.06
CA GLU A 75 9.83 -1.40 5.13
C GLU A 75 10.64 -0.81 3.98
N PRO A 76 11.81 -0.20 4.23
CA PRO A 76 12.70 0.22 3.16
C PRO A 76 13.26 -1.02 2.46
N LEU A 77 13.44 -0.93 1.13
CA LEU A 77 14.16 -1.93 0.35
C LEU A 77 15.67 -1.63 0.33
N LEU A 78 16.42 -2.43 -0.45
CA LEU A 78 17.86 -2.22 -0.65
C LEU A 78 18.19 -0.84 -1.23
N ASP A 79 17.33 -0.34 -2.12
CA ASP A 79 17.35 1.06 -2.54
C ASP A 79 16.66 1.91 -1.47
N PRO A 80 17.36 2.86 -0.82
CA PRO A 80 16.79 3.69 0.25
C PRO A 80 15.67 4.61 -0.23
N ALA A 81 15.57 4.86 -1.55
CA ALA A 81 14.46 5.59 -2.14
C ALA A 81 13.21 4.72 -2.31
N THR A 82 13.30 3.40 -2.14
CA THR A 82 12.22 2.47 -2.40
C THR A 82 11.71 1.82 -1.12
N TRP A 83 10.38 1.78 -0.97
CA TRP A 83 9.68 1.28 0.20
C TRP A 83 8.63 0.25 -0.20
N LEU A 84 8.48 -0.78 0.63
CA LEU A 84 7.42 -1.76 0.54
C LEU A 84 6.40 -1.49 1.65
N VAL A 85 5.16 -1.27 1.28
CA VAL A 85 4.08 -0.91 2.22
C VAL A 85 2.98 -1.95 2.13
N PHE A 86 2.57 -2.48 3.29
CA PHE A 86 1.50 -3.44 3.43
C PHE A 86 0.32 -2.75 4.09
N ALA A 87 -0.84 -2.79 3.44
CA ALA A 87 -2.05 -2.17 3.97
C ALA A 87 -3.26 -3.07 3.76
N ARG A 88 -4.28 -2.86 4.59
CA ARG A 88 -5.63 -3.36 4.33
C ARG A 88 -6.55 -2.17 4.15
N GLY A 89 -7.47 -2.32 3.22
CA GLY A 89 -8.48 -1.32 2.99
C GLY A 89 -9.82 -1.91 2.62
N GLU A 90 -10.81 -1.03 2.63
CA GLU A 90 -12.17 -1.30 2.23
C GLU A 90 -12.56 -0.37 1.09
N LEU A 91 -13.27 -0.93 0.12
CA LEU A 91 -13.91 -0.24 -0.97
C LEU A 91 -15.42 -0.38 -0.78
N ILE A 92 -16.15 0.72 -0.68
CA ILE A 92 -17.62 0.68 -0.63
C ILE A 92 -18.15 1.49 -1.80
N SER A 93 -18.90 0.85 -2.71
CA SER A 93 -19.62 1.59 -3.76
C SER A 93 -20.85 2.25 -3.16
N ARG A 94 -20.95 3.58 -3.29
CA ARG A 94 -22.12 4.32 -2.80
C ARG A 94 -23.37 4.01 -3.61
N SER A 95 -23.23 3.83 -4.93
CA SER A 95 -24.36 3.54 -5.81
C SER A 95 -24.96 2.14 -5.62
N THR A 96 -24.13 1.12 -5.35
CA THR A 96 -24.59 -0.28 -5.26
C THR A 96 -24.64 -0.82 -3.83
N GLY A 97 -23.96 -0.17 -2.88
CA GLY A 97 -23.74 -0.69 -1.53
C GLY A 97 -22.75 -1.85 -1.46
N ALA A 98 -22.13 -2.24 -2.59
CA ALA A 98 -21.15 -3.32 -2.62
C ALA A 98 -19.93 -2.98 -1.75
N HIS A 99 -19.52 -3.92 -0.91
CA HIS A 99 -18.43 -3.78 0.04
C HIS A 99 -17.34 -4.80 -0.25
N HIS A 100 -16.14 -4.31 -0.54
CA HIS A 100 -14.97 -5.12 -0.85
C HIS A 100 -13.90 -4.87 0.21
N ARG A 101 -13.35 -5.95 0.78
CA ARG A 101 -12.21 -5.89 1.68
C ARG A 101 -10.98 -6.41 0.96
N GLN A 102 -9.91 -5.63 0.99
CA GLN A 102 -8.73 -5.91 0.19
C GLN A 102 -7.46 -5.77 1.02
N GLY A 103 -6.53 -6.72 0.82
CA GLY A 103 -5.12 -6.53 1.17
C GLY A 103 -4.37 -5.92 -0.02
N TYR A 104 -3.51 -4.96 0.28
CA TYR A 104 -2.66 -4.27 -0.69
C TYR A 104 -1.19 -4.39 -0.31
N VAL A 105 -0.35 -4.54 -1.32
CA VAL A 105 1.09 -4.35 -1.23
C VAL A 105 1.47 -3.24 -2.20
N PHE A 106 2.15 -2.21 -1.71
CA PHE A 106 2.64 -1.11 -2.52
C PHE A 106 4.16 -1.11 -2.55
N ALA A 107 4.75 -1.06 -3.73
CA ALA A 107 6.15 -0.71 -3.91
C ALA A 107 6.23 0.76 -4.34
N LEU A 108 6.71 1.61 -3.43
CA LEU A 108 6.79 3.05 -3.61
C LEU A 108 8.24 3.45 -3.87
N ARG A 109 8.49 4.24 -4.91
CA ARG A 109 9.78 4.91 -5.12
C ARG A 109 9.64 6.40 -4.91
N LEU A 110 10.44 6.94 -4.01
CA LEU A 110 10.47 8.34 -3.66
C LEU A 110 11.52 9.10 -4.48
N ARG A 111 11.20 10.35 -4.82
CA ARG A 111 12.15 11.34 -5.34
C ARG A 111 12.08 12.55 -4.42
N GLY A 112 13.08 12.67 -3.53
CA GLY A 112 12.94 13.53 -2.36
C GLY A 112 11.84 13.00 -1.45
N ASN A 113 10.85 13.84 -1.14
CA ASN A 113 9.72 13.50 -0.26
C ASN A 113 8.42 13.16 -1.00
N LEU A 114 8.48 13.04 -2.34
CA LEU A 114 7.33 12.77 -3.18
C LEU A 114 7.45 11.38 -3.80
N ILE A 115 6.31 10.73 -4.01
CA ILE A 115 6.18 9.47 -4.72
C ILE A 115 6.34 9.74 -6.21
N SER A 116 7.39 9.17 -6.79
CA SER A 116 7.65 9.19 -8.24
C SER A 116 7.18 7.93 -8.95
N HIS A 117 7.04 6.82 -8.20
CA HIS A 117 6.51 5.57 -8.71
C HIS A 117 5.73 4.84 -7.61
N CYS A 118 4.58 4.27 -7.96
CA CYS A 118 3.77 3.42 -7.09
C CYS A 118 3.33 2.20 -7.86
N ALA A 119 3.82 1.01 -7.51
CA ALA A 119 3.22 -0.24 -7.97
C ALA A 119 2.30 -0.80 -6.89
N CYS A 120 1.01 -0.84 -7.18
CA CYS A 120 -0.03 -1.37 -6.31
C CYS A 120 -0.35 -2.80 -6.73
N TYR A 121 -0.21 -3.74 -5.80
CA TYR A 121 -0.60 -5.13 -5.95
C TYR A 121 -1.79 -5.40 -5.04
N ARG A 122 -2.84 -5.98 -5.62
CA ARG A 122 -4.05 -6.39 -4.89
C ARG A 122 -4.29 -7.88 -5.12
N ASP A 123 -4.95 -8.56 -4.19
CA ASP A 123 -5.39 -9.95 -4.41
C ASP A 123 -6.58 -9.98 -5.39
N PRO A 124 -6.42 -10.49 -6.63
CA PRO A 124 -7.50 -10.54 -7.61
C PRO A 124 -8.60 -11.55 -7.23
N LEU A 125 -8.30 -12.50 -6.33
CA LEU A 125 -9.26 -13.51 -5.88
C LEU A 125 -10.19 -12.98 -4.78
N ALA A 126 -9.84 -11.86 -4.14
CA ALA A 126 -10.70 -11.20 -3.16
C ALA A 126 -11.98 -10.60 -3.79
N ASP A 127 -11.99 -10.40 -5.11
CA ASP A 127 -13.15 -9.93 -5.87
C ASP A 127 -14.10 -11.06 -6.30
N ALA A 128 -13.75 -12.33 -6.05
CA ALA A 128 -14.63 -13.45 -6.38
C ALA A 128 -15.86 -13.49 -5.45
N PRO A 129 -17.07 -13.77 -5.97
CA PRO A 129 -18.26 -13.91 -5.13
C PRO A 129 -18.02 -14.99 -4.07
N ALA A 130 -18.49 -14.72 -2.84
CA ALA A 130 -18.18 -15.45 -1.61
C ALA A 130 -18.39 -16.98 -1.65
N ASP A 131 -19.13 -17.49 -2.64
CA ASP A 131 -19.33 -18.91 -2.87
C ASP A 131 -18.09 -19.64 -3.43
N ALA A 132 -17.12 -18.93 -4.00
CA ALA A 132 -15.85 -19.52 -4.44
C ALA A 132 -14.84 -19.74 -3.28
N THR A 133 -15.04 -19.07 -2.13
CA THR A 133 -14.04 -18.92 -1.06
C THR A 133 -14.14 -19.98 0.04
N ARG A 134 -15.12 -20.91 -0.02
CA ARG A 134 -15.22 -22.01 0.97
C ARG A 134 -14.07 -23.03 0.93
N ARG A 135 -13.12 -22.90 -0.01
CA ARG A 135 -11.94 -23.77 -0.11
C ARG A 135 -10.65 -22.98 -0.20
N ARG A 136 -10.18 -22.44 0.92
CA ARG A 136 -8.81 -22.63 1.45
C ARG A 136 -8.47 -21.54 2.47
N GLY A 137 -8.18 -21.98 3.69
CA GLY A 137 -7.41 -21.20 4.63
C GLY A 137 -6.04 -20.88 4.03
N LEU A 138 -5.77 -19.60 3.82
CA LEU A 138 -4.41 -19.09 3.61
C LEU A 138 -4.21 -17.75 4.32
N LEU A 139 -4.65 -17.70 5.57
CA LEU A 139 -4.03 -16.84 6.59
C LEU A 139 -3.97 -17.66 7.88
N ALA A 140 -3.11 -18.69 7.87
CA ALA A 140 -2.34 -18.93 9.09
C ALA A 140 -1.58 -17.62 9.37
N PRO A 141 -1.50 -17.17 10.63
CA PRO A 141 -0.80 -15.93 10.95
C PRO A 141 0.61 -16.03 10.36
N LEU A 142 1.11 -14.95 9.76
CA LEU A 142 2.53 -14.77 9.44
C LEU A 142 3.35 -14.65 10.75
N GLY A 143 3.13 -15.55 11.71
CA GLY A 143 4.04 -15.84 12.79
C GLY A 143 5.12 -16.76 12.25
N GLY A 144 6.29 -16.21 11.96
CA GLY A 144 7.44 -17.04 11.61
C GLY A 144 8.50 -16.46 10.68
N ILE A 145 8.77 -15.15 10.68
CA ILE A 145 10.11 -14.67 10.30
C ILE A 145 10.79 -14.20 11.57
N GLY A 146 11.31 -15.19 12.30
CA GLY A 146 12.20 -14.96 13.44
C GLY A 146 13.52 -14.39 12.94
N LEU A 147 13.61 -13.07 12.87
CA LEU A 147 14.90 -12.38 13.01
C LEU A 147 15.37 -12.60 14.45
N ARG A 148 16.02 -13.76 14.68
CA ARG A 148 16.83 -13.99 15.87
C ARG A 148 17.86 -12.86 15.93
N ARG A 149 17.62 -11.88 16.80
CA ARG A 149 18.67 -10.95 17.25
C ARG A 149 19.80 -11.81 17.82
N ARG A 150 20.87 -12.03 17.05
CA ARG A 150 22.17 -12.38 17.63
C ARG A 150 22.57 -11.19 18.50
N ARG A 151 22.35 -11.29 19.81
CA ARG A 151 23.11 -10.48 20.76
C ARG A 151 24.58 -10.86 20.58
N ARG A 152 25.35 -9.97 19.95
CA ARG A 152 26.80 -9.92 20.12
C ARG A 152 27.06 -9.41 21.55
N GLY A 153 27.89 -10.13 22.30
CA GLY A 153 28.54 -9.62 23.51
C GLY A 153 28.23 -10.39 24.78
N GLN A 154 28.87 -11.54 24.96
CA GLN A 154 29.42 -11.93 26.26
C GLN A 154 30.65 -12.81 25.98
N ALA A 155 31.82 -12.36 26.43
CA ALA A 155 33.10 -13.05 26.26
C ALA A 155 33.13 -14.39 27.03
N PRO A 156 33.91 -15.38 26.58
CA PRO A 156 34.13 -16.61 27.33
C PRO A 156 35.10 -16.31 28.47
N THR A 157 34.71 -16.63 29.70
CA THR A 157 35.67 -16.77 30.80
C THR A 157 35.96 -18.25 30.92
N ASP A 158 37.13 -18.64 30.41
CA ASP A 158 37.74 -19.93 30.70
C ASP A 158 38.26 -19.94 32.14
N ARG A 159 37.98 -21.07 32.81
CA ARG A 159 38.78 -21.75 33.87
C ARG A 159 39.25 -20.95 35.08
N LEU A 160 38.86 -21.42 36.26
CA LEU A 160 39.62 -22.40 37.05
C LEU A 160 38.69 -23.21 37.95
#